data_AF-A0A2G5QHG0-F1
#
_entry.id   AF-A0A2G5QHG0-F1
#
_cell.length_a   1.000
_cell.length_b   1.000
_cell.length_c   1.000
_cell.angle_alpha   90.00
_cell.angle_beta   90.00
_cell.angle_gamma   90.00
#
_symmetry.space_group_name_H-M   'P 1'
#
loop_
_entity.id
_entity.type
_entity.pdbx_description
1 polymer ?
#
loop_
_entity_poly.entity_id
_entity_poly.type
_entity_poly.pdbx_seq_one_letter_code
_entity_poly.pdbx_strand_id
1 'polypeptide(L)' 'MTTARDLEYHAQYQKRLRAEARARGKGQLNALVDRDLIDRLDAMKDGRGFTNRTAALEQALREYFERGQSERNRAVSA' A
#
# COMPACT_ATOMS: atom_id res chain seq x y z
N MET A 1 6.66 -30.27 7.83
CA MET A 1 5.22 -30.12 8.18
C MET A 1 5.10 -28.97 9.15
N THR A 2 4.30 -27.95 8.83
CA THR A 2 3.98 -26.85 9.75
C THR A 2 3.02 -27.38 10.81
N THR A 3 3.38 -27.28 12.09
CA THR A 3 2.52 -27.76 13.18
C THR A 3 1.40 -26.76 13.46
N ALA A 4 0.31 -27.19 14.11
CA ALA A 4 -0.76 -26.29 14.53
C ALA A 4 -0.24 -25.13 15.41
N ARG A 5 0.81 -25.39 16.19
CA ARG A 5 1.50 -24.39 17.03
C ARG A 5 2.25 -23.35 16.21
N ASP A 6 2.84 -23.74 15.08
CA ASP A 6 3.49 -22.80 14.16
C ASP A 6 2.47 -21.88 13.49
N LEU A 7 1.30 -22.42 13.09
CA LEU A 7 0.21 -21.62 12.53
C LEU A 7 -0.31 -20.58 13.53
N GLU A 8 -0.47 -20.98 14.79
CA GLU A 8 -0.90 -20.08 15.86
C GLU A 8 0.14 -18.98 16.14
N TYR A 9 1.43 -19.35 16.20
CA TYR A 9 2.53 -18.39 16.35
C TYR A 9 2.53 -17.36 15.21
N HIS A 10 2.42 -17.82 13.96
CA HIS A 10 2.36 -16.92 12.80
C HIS A 10 1.12 -16.01 12.85
N ALA A 11 -0.04 -16.51 13.27
CA ALA A 11 -1.25 -15.71 13.41
C ALA A 11 -1.08 -14.61 14.47
N GLN A 12 -0.52 -14.93 15.63
CA GLN A 12 -0.25 -13.95 16.68
C GLN A 12 0.78 -12.91 16.25
N TYR A 13 1.84 -13.34 15.57
CA TYR A 13 2.86 -12.46 15.01
C TYR A 13 2.27 -11.47 13.99
N GLN A 14 1.45 -11.95 13.05
CA GLN A 14 0.76 -11.11 12.07
C GLN A 14 -0.23 -10.14 12.74
N LYS A 15 -0.94 -10.57 13.78
CA LYS A 15 -1.82 -9.70 14.56
C LYS A 15 -1.05 -8.54 15.20
N ARG A 16 0.13 -8.82 15.77
CA ARG A 16 1.01 -7.81 16.36
C ARG A 16 1.51 -6.82 15.31
N LEU A 17 1.99 -7.29 14.16
CA LEU A 17 2.43 -6.42 13.06
C LEU A 17 1.32 -5.49 12.58
N ARG A 18 0.08 -5.98 12.46
CA ARG A 18 -1.07 -5.15 12.09
C ARG A 18 -1.41 -4.11 13.17
N ALA A 19 -1.30 -4.46 14.45
CA ALA A 19 -1.52 -3.53 15.55
C ALA A 19 -0.48 -2.40 15.55
N GLU A 20 0.80 -2.74 15.36
CA GLU A 20 1.89 -1.76 15.25
C GLU A 20 1.70 -0.85 14.02
N ALA A 21 1.29 -1.40 12.87
CA ALA A 21 1.01 -0.62 11.67
C ALA A 21 -0.14 0.39 11.91
N ARG A 22 -1.23 -0.04 12.56
CA ARG A 22 -2.35 0.85 12.92
C ARG A 22 -1.95 1.93 13.91
N ALA A 23 -1.13 1.61 14.89
CA ALA A 23 -0.60 2.60 15.84
C ALA A 23 0.22 3.69 15.14
N ARG A 24 0.86 3.36 14.00
CA ARG A 24 1.55 4.32 13.12
C ARG A 24 0.61 5.04 12.13
N GLY A 25 -0.70 4.93 12.32
CA GLY A 25 -1.71 5.54 11.46
C GLY A 25 -1.95 4.83 10.13
N LYS A 26 -1.41 3.62 9.91
CA LYS A 26 -1.65 2.88 8.66
C LYS A 26 -3.00 2.16 8.69
N GLY A 27 -3.82 2.40 7.67
CA GLY A 27 -5.04 1.64 7.36
C GLY A 27 -4.76 0.48 6.42
N GLN A 28 -5.62 -0.54 6.45
CA GLN A 28 -5.59 -1.63 5.47
C GLN A 28 -6.62 -1.34 4.37
N LEU A 29 -6.17 -1.34 3.11
CA LEU A 29 -7.04 -1.28 1.94
C LEU A 29 -7.21 -2.70 1.38
N ASN A 30 -8.42 -3.25 1.48
CA ASN A 30 -8.78 -4.50 0.84
C ASN A 30 -9.63 -4.19 -0.39
N ALA A 31 -9.11 -4.45 -1.57
CA ALA A 31 -9.81 -4.21 -2.82
C ALA A 31 -9.53 -5.35 -3.82
N LEU A 32 -10.52 -5.67 -4.64
CA LEU A 32 -10.32 -6.40 -5.87
C LEU A 32 -10.03 -5.38 -6.96
N VAL A 33 -8.97 -5.60 -7.72
CA VAL A 33 -8.53 -4.70 -8.77
C VAL A 33 -8.15 -5.51 -10.01
N ASP A 34 -8.16 -4.85 -11.16
CA ASP A 34 -7.73 -5.47 -12.40
C ASP A 34 -6.27 -5.92 -12.33
N ARG A 35 -5.98 -7.03 -13.01
CA ARG A 35 -4.64 -7.61 -13.07
C ARG A 35 -3.62 -6.61 -13.64
N ASP A 36 -4.02 -5.83 -14.62
CA ASP A 36 -3.16 -4.80 -15.23
C ASP A 36 -2.66 -3.78 -14.21
N LEU A 37 -3.46 -3.44 -13.18
CA LEU A 37 -3.02 -2.55 -12.12
C LEU A 37 -1.92 -3.22 -11.28
N ILE A 38 -2.06 -4.51 -10.98
CA ILE A 38 -1.03 -5.27 -10.24
C ILE A 38 0.28 -5.29 -11.01
N ASP A 39 0.22 -5.59 -12.32
CA ASP A 39 1.41 -5.68 -13.16
C ASP A 39 2.13 -4.32 -13.27
N ARG A 40 1.38 -3.22 -13.38
CA ARG A 40 1.94 -1.85 -13.37
C ARG A 40 2.60 -1.50 -12.03
N LEU A 41 1.99 -1.88 -10.90
CA LEU A 41 2.56 -1.63 -9.58
C LEU A 41 3.84 -2.44 -9.36
N ASP A 42 3.93 -3.66 -9.89
CA ASP A 42 5.15 -4.48 -9.84
C ASP A 42 6.26 -3.87 -10.70
N ALA A 43 5.95 -3.44 -11.92
CA ALA A 43 6.92 -2.73 -12.76
C ALA A 43 7.41 -1.43 -12.10
N MET A 44 6.52 -0.67 -11.44
CA MET A 44 6.90 0.53 -10.69
C MET A 44 7.75 0.20 -9.47
N LYS A 45 7.42 -0.89 -8.75
CA LYS A 45 8.20 -1.38 -7.62
C LYS A 45 9.63 -1.68 -8.04
N ASP A 46 9.82 -2.43 -9.12
CA ASP A 46 11.14 -2.83 -9.59
C ASP A 46 11.89 -1.65 -10.23
N GLY A 47 11.22 -0.84 -11.05
CA GLY A 47 11.83 0.29 -11.75
C GLY A 47 12.21 1.47 -10.86
N ARG A 48 11.58 1.63 -9.69
CA ARG A 48 11.85 2.73 -8.74
C ARG A 48 12.43 2.26 -7.40
N GLY A 49 12.75 0.98 -7.26
CA GLY A 49 13.39 0.42 -6.07
C GLY A 49 12.51 0.38 -4.82
N PHE A 50 11.19 0.25 -4.96
CA PHE A 50 10.32 0.09 -3.81
C PHE A 50 10.47 -1.29 -3.18
N THR A 51 10.38 -1.35 -1.85
CA THR A 51 10.54 -2.60 -1.09
C THR A 51 9.35 -3.56 -1.26
N ASN A 52 8.17 -3.05 -1.60
CA ASN A 52 6.97 -3.85 -1.85
C ASN A 52 5.94 -3.10 -2.70
N ARG A 53 4.95 -3.85 -3.19
CA ARG A 53 3.85 -3.32 -4.03
C ARG A 53 3.02 -2.25 -3.32
N THR A 54 2.82 -2.40 -2.00
CA THR A 54 2.09 -1.41 -1.20
C THR A 54 2.80 -0.06 -1.19
N ALA A 55 4.13 -0.03 -1.10
CA ALA A 55 4.90 1.20 -1.17
C ALA A 55 4.80 1.87 -2.55
N ALA A 56 4.81 1.07 -3.63
CA ALA A 56 4.55 1.59 -4.98
C ALA A 56 3.14 2.18 -5.10
N LEU A 57 2.13 1.51 -4.52
CA LEU A 57 0.75 2.00 -4.49
C LEU A 57 0.60 3.30 -3.66
N GLU A 58 1.21 3.36 -2.48
CA GLU A 58 1.23 4.57 -1.62
C GLU A 58 1.82 5.76 -2.40
N GLN A 59 2.91 5.55 -3.15
CA GLN A 59 3.51 6.59 -3.99
C GLN A 59 2.60 6.99 -5.15
N ALA A 60 2.03 6.03 -5.89
CA ALA A 60 1.16 6.32 -7.03
C ALA A 60 -0.08 7.13 -6.61
N LEU A 61 -0.71 6.76 -5.48
CA LEU A 61 -1.84 7.50 -4.93
C LEU A 61 -1.44 8.90 -4.46
N ARG A 62 -0.27 9.04 -3.83
CA ARG A 62 0.26 10.36 -3.44
C ARG A 62 0.41 11.27 -4.65
N GLU A 63 1.10 10.80 -5.70
CA GLU A 63 1.29 11.58 -6.93
C GLU A 63 -0.05 11.98 -7.58
N TYR A 64 -1.03 11.07 -7.58
CA TYR A 64 -2.37 11.35 -8.10
C TYR A 64 -3.08 12.46 -7.30
N PHE A 65 -3.10 12.37 -5.97
CA PHE A 65 -3.76 13.37 -5.13
C PHE A 65 -3.04 14.72 -5.12
N GLU A 66 -1.71 14.73 -5.11
CA GLU A 66 -0.91 15.97 -5.15
C GLU A 66 -1.10 16.72 -6.48
N ARG A 67 -1.14 15.99 -7.61
CA ARG A 67 -1.45 16.59 -8.92
C ARG A 67 -2.86 17.16 -8.94
N GLY A 68 -3.86 16.41 -8.47
CA GLY A 68 -5.25 16.89 -8.41
C GLY A 68 -5.43 18.11 -7.50
N GLN A 69 -4.65 18.21 -6.42
CA GLN A 69 -4.65 19.37 -5.54
C GLN A 69 -4.03 20.61 -6.21
N SER A 70 -2.96 20.40 -6.98
CA SER A 70 -2.30 21.46 -7.76
C SER A 70 -3.21 22.02 -8.86
N GLU A 71 -3.94 21.14 -9.56
CA GLU A 71 -4.91 21.52 -10.61
C GLU A 71 -6.10 22.28 -10.04
N ARG A 72 -6.68 21.83 -8.91
CA ARG A 72 -7.77 22.55 -8.22
C ARG A 72 -7.33 23.91 -7.68
N ASN A 73 -6.15 24.00 -7.09
CA ASN A 73 -5.64 25.28 -6.59
C ASN A 73 -5.37 26.28 -7.71
N ARG A 74 -4.93 25.82 -8.89
CA ARG A 74 -4.81 26.68 -10.09
C ARG A 74 -6.16 27.20 -10.57
N ALA A 75 -7.20 26.35 -10.58
CA ALA A 75 -8.53 26.74 -11.02
C ALA A 75 -9.23 27.76 -10.09
N VAL A 76 -8.86 27.81 -8.81
CA VAL A 76 -9.40 28.75 -7.82
C VAL A 76 -8.59 30.06 -7.75
N SER A 77 -7.36 30.07 -8.27
CA SER A 77 -6.46 31.24 -8.24
C SER A 77 -6.42 32.02 -9.57
N ALA A 78 -7.28 31.68 -10.53
CA ALA A 78 -7.44 32.33 -11.84
C ALA A 78 -8.79 33.05 -11.90
#